data_AF-W7Q161-F1
#
_entry.id   AF-W7Q161-F1
#
_cell.length_a   1.000
_cell.length_b   1.000
_cell.length_c   1.000
_cell.angle_alpha   90.00
_cell.angle_beta   90.00
_cell.angle_gamma   90.00
#
_symmetry.space_group_name_H-M   'P 1'
#
loop_
_entity.id
_entity.type
_entity.pdbx_description
1 polymer ?
#
loop_
_entity_poly.entity_id
_entity_poly.type
_entity_poly.pdbx_seq_one_letter_code
_entity_poly.pdbx_strand_id
1 'polypeptide(L)'
;MVKGNLEKALDDRLEGTGKRQRLTPISPLTHGQVEAWSAENGLAIKAVAGIRVFHDYLRHPPSTEADWARLVALEQRYCRTEPHWRLGRYLLYTLVR
;
A
#
# COMPACT_ATOMS: atom_id res chain seq x y z
N MET A 1 1.82 11.83 -26.60
CA MET A 1 2.58 10.58 -26.36
C MET A 1 3.55 10.83 -25.21
N VAL A 2 3.20 10.45 -23.98
CA VAL A 2 4.02 10.70 -22.79
C VAL A 2 5.03 9.56 -22.64
N LYS A 3 6.21 9.74 -23.26
CA LYS A 3 7.42 8.97 -22.91
C LYS A 3 8.00 9.59 -21.65
N GLY A 4 7.87 8.91 -20.52
CA GLY A 4 8.55 9.36 -19.30
C GLY A 4 8.27 8.46 -18.12
N ASN A 5 9.32 7.79 -17.63
CA ASN A 5 9.43 6.99 -16.40
C ASN A 5 9.34 5.46 -16.52
N LEU A 6 9.72 4.83 -17.63
CA LEU A 6 10.13 3.42 -17.59
C LEU A 6 11.58 3.27 -17.05
N GLU A 7 12.48 4.16 -17.44
CA GLU A 7 13.91 4.06 -17.08
C GLU A 7 14.17 4.18 -15.57
N LYS A 8 13.35 4.94 -14.83
CA LYS A 8 13.48 5.06 -13.37
C LYS A 8 13.02 3.85 -12.57
N ALA A 9 12.20 2.98 -13.17
CA ALA A 9 11.76 1.74 -12.52
C ALA A 9 12.80 0.62 -12.67
N LEU A 10 13.74 0.75 -13.62
CA LEU A 10 14.76 -0.26 -13.91
C LEU A 10 16.06 -0.02 -13.12
N ASP A 11 16.31 1.19 -12.62
CA ASP A 11 17.63 1.59 -12.10
C ASP A 11 17.83 1.38 -10.58
N ASP A 12 16.87 0.79 -9.86
CA ASP A 12 16.95 0.51 -8.39
C ASP A 12 17.42 1.69 -7.52
N ARG A 13 17.24 2.92 -8.02
CA ARG A 13 17.61 4.18 -7.36
C ARG A 13 16.39 5.07 -7.26
N LEU A 14 15.52 4.74 -6.31
CA LEU A 14 14.36 5.56 -5.94
C LEU A 14 14.70 6.70 -4.96
N GLU A 15 15.97 7.09 -4.81
CA GLU A 15 16.37 8.24 -3.99
C GLU A 15 16.39 9.52 -4.83
N GLY A 16 15.19 10.04 -5.11
CA GLY A 16 14.99 11.35 -5.71
C GLY A 16 15.19 12.47 -4.69
N THR A 17 16.13 13.38 -4.98
CA THR A 17 16.36 14.60 -4.21
C THR A 17 15.10 15.46 -4.14
N GLY A 18 14.63 15.70 -2.91
CA GLY A 18 13.38 16.38 -2.63
C GLY A 18 13.32 17.79 -3.20
N LYS A 19 12.60 17.97 -4.32
CA LYS A 19 12.06 19.26 -4.75
C LYS A 19 10.69 19.04 -5.41
N ARG A 20 9.66 19.61 -4.75
CA ARG A 20 8.23 19.71 -5.07
C ARG A 20 7.32 18.75 -4.29
N GLN A 21 6.61 19.33 -3.31
CA GLN A 21 5.32 18.92 -2.74
C GLN A 21 4.87 17.50 -3.11
N ARG A 22 5.56 16.49 -2.59
CA ARG A 22 5.09 15.12 -2.64
C ARG A 22 5.21 14.57 -1.24
N LEU A 23 4.06 14.20 -0.68
CA LEU A 23 3.91 13.20 0.37
C LEU A 23 4.47 11.85 -0.13
N THR A 24 5.72 11.82 -0.59
CA THR A 24 6.41 10.61 -1.05
C THR A 24 6.66 9.80 0.20
N PRO A 25 5.94 8.69 0.46
CA PRO A 25 6.35 7.81 1.52
C PRO A 25 7.73 7.28 1.12
N ILE A 26 8.70 7.54 1.99
CA ILE A 26 10.09 7.13 1.82
C ILE A 26 10.11 5.62 2.04
N SER A 27 10.65 4.91 1.04
CA SER A 27 10.94 3.48 1.00
C SER A 27 9.75 2.52 0.82
N PRO A 28 9.55 1.94 -0.39
CA PRO A 28 8.58 0.87 -0.61
C PRO A 28 9.16 -0.44 -0.08
N LEU A 29 8.85 -0.77 1.17
CA LEU A 29 9.05 -2.13 1.67
C LEU A 29 8.19 -3.08 0.85
N THR A 30 8.83 -4.04 0.20
CA THR A 30 8.13 -5.07 -0.58
C THR A 30 7.59 -6.16 0.33
N HIS A 31 6.51 -6.82 -0.09
CA HIS A 31 5.98 -7.98 0.62
C HIS A 31 7.06 -9.05 0.85
N GLY A 32 7.87 -9.33 -0.17
CA GLY A 32 8.96 -10.32 -0.09
C GLY A 32 10.04 -9.97 0.94
N GLN A 33 10.36 -8.68 1.14
CA GLN A 33 11.28 -8.27 2.20
C GLN A 33 10.70 -8.55 3.60
N VAL A 34 9.41 -8.25 3.79
CA VAL A 34 8.73 -8.52 5.08
C VAL A 34 8.63 -10.02 5.34
N GLU A 35 8.34 -10.82 4.31
CA GLU A 35 8.34 -12.29 4.39
C GLU A 35 9.71 -12.83 4.79
N ALA A 36 10.78 -12.38 4.13
CA ALA A 36 12.15 -12.80 4.41
C ALA A 36 12.57 -12.48 5.85
N TRP A 37 12.40 -11.23 6.30
CA TRP A 37 12.75 -10.84 7.66
C TRP A 37 11.92 -11.55 8.72
N SER A 38 10.64 -11.82 8.43
CA SER A 38 9.79 -12.58 9.35
C SER A 38 10.34 -14.00 9.52
N ALA A 39 10.65 -14.68 8.41
CA ALA A 39 11.21 -16.03 8.43
C ALA A 39 12.57 -16.09 9.13
N GLU A 40 13.46 -15.13 8.87
CA GLU A 40 14.78 -15.03 9.54
C GLU A 40 14.66 -14.89 11.06
N ASN A 41 13.60 -14.27 11.55
CA ASN A 41 13.32 -14.10 12.97
C ASN A 41 12.47 -15.24 13.57
N GLY A 42 12.17 -16.28 12.79
CA GLY A 42 11.33 -17.40 13.20
C GLY A 42 9.87 -17.01 13.42
N LEU A 43 9.38 -15.98 12.72
CA LEU A 43 8.01 -15.50 12.74
C LEU A 43 7.27 -15.94 11.48
N ALA A 44 6.04 -16.41 11.64
CA ALA A 44 5.12 -16.74 10.55
C ALA A 44 4.09 -15.62 10.34
N ILE A 45 3.85 -15.24 9.08
CA ILE A 45 2.78 -14.32 8.73
C ILE A 45 1.44 -15.04 8.82
N LYS A 46 0.62 -14.66 9.81
CA LYS A 46 -0.72 -15.22 10.02
C LYS A 46 -1.78 -14.52 9.16
N ALA A 47 -1.64 -13.21 8.98
CA ALA A 47 -2.58 -12.41 8.20
C ALA A 47 -1.92 -11.15 7.66
N VAL A 48 -2.45 -10.68 6.52
CA VAL A 48 -2.07 -9.40 5.91
C VAL A 48 -3.35 -8.63 5.61
N ALA A 49 -3.33 -7.31 5.85
CA ALA A 49 -4.43 -6.42 5.49
C ALA A 49 -3.91 -5.13 4.84
N GLY A 50 -4.51 -4.71 3.74
CA GLY A 50 -4.31 -3.41 3.12
C GLY A 50 -5.12 -2.34 3.84
N ILE A 51 -4.48 -1.20 4.11
CA ILE A 51 -5.11 -0.02 4.72
C ILE A 51 -5.19 1.09 3.68
N ARG A 52 -6.37 1.71 3.56
CA ARG A 52 -6.71 2.70 2.52
C ARG A 52 -6.53 2.14 1.10
N VAL A 53 -7.20 1.03 0.84
CA VAL A 53 -7.18 0.34 -0.46
C VAL A 53 -7.93 1.12 -1.54
N PHE A 54 -8.98 1.87 -1.16
CA PHE A 54 -9.79 2.65 -2.10
C PHE A 54 -9.74 4.14 -1.81
N HIS A 55 -9.60 4.54 -0.55
CA HIS A 55 -9.63 5.94 -0.12
C HIS A 55 -8.65 6.82 -0.93
N ASP A 56 -7.43 6.36 -1.17
CA ASP A 56 -6.42 7.11 -1.91
C ASP A 56 -6.69 7.15 -3.44
N TYR A 57 -7.59 6.31 -3.95
CA TYR A 57 -7.94 6.22 -5.38
C TYR A 57 -9.26 6.90 -5.75
N LEU A 58 -10.00 7.43 -4.77
CA LEU A 58 -11.22 8.17 -5.04
C LEU A 58 -10.90 9.50 -5.73
N ARG A 59 -11.57 9.76 -6.86
CA ARG A 59 -11.43 11.02 -7.61
C ARG A 59 -11.93 12.23 -6.82
N HIS A 60 -12.97 12.02 -6.03
CA HIS A 60 -13.56 13.02 -5.15
C HIS A 60 -13.66 12.43 -3.74
N PRO A 61 -13.27 13.18 -2.70
CA PRO A 61 -13.44 12.71 -1.34
C PRO A 61 -14.93 12.50 -1.02
N PRO A 62 -15.27 11.49 -0.21
CA PRO A 62 -16.63 11.29 0.26
C PRO A 62 -17.15 12.57 0.93
N SER A 63 -18.26 13.08 0.41
CA SER A 63 -18.83 14.38 0.80
C SER A 63 -20.03 14.24 1.74
N THR A 64 -20.64 13.05 1.79
CA THR A 64 -21.78 12.74 2.67
C THR A 64 -21.42 11.63 3.65
N GLU A 65 -22.14 11.56 4.77
CA GLU A 65 -21.98 10.47 5.75
C GLU A 65 -22.31 9.10 5.15
N ALA A 66 -23.29 9.04 4.24
CA ALA A 66 -23.62 7.82 3.51
C ALA A 66 -22.47 7.33 2.61
N ASP A 67 -21.75 8.25 1.96
CA ASP A 67 -20.59 7.90 1.13
C ASP A 67 -19.42 7.43 2.00
N TRP A 68 -19.21 8.06 3.16
CA TRP A 68 -18.24 7.60 4.16
C TRP A 68 -18.56 6.18 4.65
N ALA A 69 -19.82 5.91 5.01
CA ALA A 69 -20.24 4.58 5.45
C ALA A 69 -20.03 3.52 4.36
N ARG A 70 -20.33 3.86 3.10
CA ARG A 70 -20.06 2.99 1.94
C ARG A 70 -18.57 2.74 1.73
N LEU A 71 -17.75 3.78 1.82
CA LEU A 71 -16.29 3.65 1.69
C LEU A 71 -15.73 2.75 2.79
N VAL A 72 -16.13 2.97 4.04
CA VAL A 72 -15.70 2.13 5.17
C VAL A 72 -16.14 0.68 4.99
N ALA A 73 -17.37 0.43 4.56
CA ALA A 73 -17.84 -0.93 4.27
C ALA A 73 -17.03 -1.59 3.15
N LEU A 74 -16.66 -0.83 2.11
CA LEU A 74 -15.84 -1.31 1.01
C LEU A 74 -14.41 -1.64 1.48
N GLU A 75 -13.77 -0.73 2.21
CA GLU A 75 -12.44 -0.93 2.80
C GLU A 75 -12.43 -2.17 3.70
N GLN A 76 -13.41 -2.33 4.60
CA GLN A 76 -13.51 -3.50 5.47
C GLN A 76 -13.69 -4.81 4.70
N ARG A 77 -14.43 -4.80 3.59
CA ARG A 77 -14.69 -6.00 2.78
C ARG A 77 -13.45 -6.46 2.03
N TYR A 78 -12.64 -5.54 1.51
CA TYR A 78 -11.52 -5.89 0.64
C TYR A 78 -10.14 -5.71 1.27
N CYS A 79 -10.04 -5.23 2.51
CA CYS A 79 -8.76 -5.06 3.19
C CYS A 79 -7.94 -6.36 3.29
N ARG A 80 -8.56 -7.55 3.32
CA ARG A 80 -7.86 -8.84 3.40
C ARG A 80 -7.99 -9.71 2.14
N THR A 81 -8.67 -9.21 1.11
CA THR A 81 -8.98 -10.01 -0.09
C THR A 81 -7.88 -9.80 -1.14
N GLU A 82 -7.27 -10.88 -1.61
CA GLU A 82 -6.34 -10.84 -2.75
C GLU A 82 -7.12 -10.50 -4.04
N PRO A 83 -6.63 -9.62 -4.93
CA PRO A 83 -5.39 -8.83 -4.89
C PRO A 83 -5.50 -7.46 -4.21
N HIS A 84 -6.68 -7.08 -3.74
CA HIS A 84 -7.00 -5.72 -3.27
C HIS A 84 -6.12 -5.25 -2.11
N TRP A 85 -5.80 -6.13 -1.16
CA TRP A 85 -4.96 -5.76 -0.02
C TRP A 85 -3.58 -5.21 -0.45
N ARG A 86 -3.03 -5.66 -1.59
CA ARG A 86 -1.75 -5.20 -2.14
C ARG A 86 -1.78 -3.77 -2.65
N LEU A 87 -2.97 -3.24 -2.93
CA LEU A 87 -3.17 -1.85 -3.36
C LEU A 87 -3.28 -0.88 -2.18
N GLY A 88 -3.30 -1.40 -0.95
CA GLY A 88 -3.34 -0.56 0.25
C GLY A 88 -2.11 0.34 0.32
N ARG A 89 -2.31 1.62 0.65
CA ARG A 89 -1.21 2.55 0.91
C ARG A 89 -0.32 2.10 2.06
N TYR A 90 -0.86 1.33 3.00
CA TYR A 90 -0.09 0.60 4.00
C TYR A 90 -0.52 -0.86 4.05
N LEU A 91 0.41 -1.72 4.44
CA LEU A 91 0.17 -3.14 4.68
C LEU A 91 0.36 -3.43 6.17
N LEU A 92 -0.69 -3.94 6.81
CA LEU A 92 -0.68 -4.42 8.17
C LEU A 92 -0.41 -5.92 8.19
N TYR A 93 0.72 -6.32 8.76
CA TYR A 93 1.10 -7.72 8.94
C TYR A 93 0.82 -8.17 10.37
N THR A 94 0.18 -9.32 10.51
CA THR A 94 0.04 -10.03 11.79
C THR A 94 1.03 -11.19 11.80
N LEU A 95 2.07 -11.08 12.62
CA LEU A 95 3.11 -12.09 12.79
C LEU A 95 2.87 -12.89 14.07
N VAL A 96 3.14 -14.19 14.03
CA VAL A 96 3.10 -15.09 15.19
C VAL A 96 4.40 -15.90 15.26
N ARG A 97 4.78 -16.36 16.44
CA ARG A 97 5.94 -17.22 16.68
C ARG A 97 5.49 -18.63 17.04
#